data_AF-A0A9Q0AIL5-F1
#
_entry.id   AF-A0A9Q0AIL5-F1
#
_cell.length_a   1.000
_cell.length_b   1.000
_cell.length_c   1.000
_cell.angle_alpha   90.00
_cell.angle_beta   90.00
_cell.angle_gamma   90.00
#
_symmetry.space_group_name_H-M   'P 1'
#
loop_
_entity.id
_entity.type
_entity.pdbx_description
1 polymer ?
#
loop_
_entity_poly.entity_id
_entity_poly.type
_entity_poly.pdbx_seq_one_letter_code
_entity_poly.pdbx_strand_id
1 'polypeptide(L)'
;MPSDEQCRSALEGILDNLDSFHNAEYSASATMLTLLPTIGSMLGAPSADTWLLLKLVPFAGVFGLLLSYGSPIRMGTGDTYQDSFTIVGKDQQDGEKDSLSGGDYKKDDLPERVSSAVQANLMGNKAKLPISQLAWSILVMFLLFAGAMTSMVVVELATIYATWCRMNWWFHLWYIALTIVAFAESYVNVPFRNYLTIYITEEAPTGLPEVPHSPLGNTMSAHSVKQTLTTLPKGKKYGSASYFSRNNHSRTIALVISKTHGVNEPAWAKNLRQGVQLFFKIGTLTIFVFGTSVLAAVVLLALPMAQMVLTLVVGSGAVGQFLIQKMADTVKKTGSSIHVIADSDEEAGAIVMRLLDDQVNGPKSFTMEVGDIVLARKAFVGRRNPWARRLLGLLAPPMKLDA
;
A
#
# COMPACT_ATOMS: atom_id res chain seq x y z
N MET A 1 -23.41 -16.40 -33.22
CA MET A 1 -22.26 -17.00 -32.51
C MET A 1 -22.21 -18.47 -32.92
N PRO A 2 -21.09 -18.96 -33.46
CA PRO A 2 -20.97 -20.38 -33.85
C PRO A 2 -21.20 -21.29 -32.65
N SER A 3 -21.78 -22.48 -32.87
CA SER A 3 -21.91 -23.51 -31.83
C SER A 3 -20.53 -24.09 -31.47
N ASP A 4 -20.36 -24.63 -30.26
CA ASP A 4 -19.07 -25.20 -29.80
C ASP A 4 -18.54 -26.28 -30.77
N GLU A 5 -19.44 -27.04 -31.40
CA GLU A 5 -19.10 -28.03 -32.44
C GLU A 5 -18.52 -27.40 -33.71
N GLN A 6 -19.01 -26.23 -34.14
CA GLN A 6 -18.51 -25.52 -35.32
C GLN A 6 -17.11 -24.96 -35.08
N CYS A 7 -16.86 -24.42 -33.88
CA CYS A 7 -15.53 -23.93 -33.51
C CYS A 7 -14.51 -25.08 -33.44
N ARG A 8 -14.89 -26.20 -32.81
CA ARG A 8 -14.01 -27.36 -32.69
C ARG A 8 -13.69 -27.98 -34.05
N SER A 9 -14.68 -28.12 -34.93
CA SER A 9 -14.47 -28.63 -36.30
C SER A 9 -13.59 -27.70 -37.14
N ALA A 10 -13.75 -26.38 -37.01
CA ALA A 10 -12.87 -25.42 -37.67
C ALA A 10 -11.43 -25.48 -37.13
N LEU A 11 -11.27 -25.69 -35.82
CA LEU A 11 -9.97 -25.82 -35.18
C LEU A 11 -9.23 -27.10 -35.61
N GLU A 12 -9.94 -28.23 -35.65
CA GLU A 12 -9.42 -29.52 -36.15
C GLU A 12 -8.96 -29.37 -37.62
N GLY A 13 -9.74 -28.69 -38.47
CA GLY A 13 -9.37 -28.45 -39.87
C GLY A 13 -8.17 -27.50 -40.06
N ILE A 14 -7.93 -26.57 -39.13
CA ILE A 14 -6.72 -25.74 -39.13
C ILE A 14 -5.52 -26.56 -38.66
N LEU A 15 -5.66 -27.30 -37.56
CA LEU A 15 -4.61 -28.16 -36.99
C LEU A 15 -4.11 -29.23 -37.96
N ASP A 16 -5.00 -29.86 -38.72
CA ASP A 16 -4.64 -30.88 -39.71
C ASP A 16 -3.86 -30.31 -40.91
N ASN A 17 -3.94 -29.00 -41.15
CA ASN A 17 -3.25 -28.31 -42.25
C ASN A 17 -2.02 -27.48 -41.77
N LEU A 18 -1.64 -27.57 -40.50
CA LEU A 18 -0.46 -26.88 -39.99
C LEU A 18 0.83 -27.64 -40.38
N ASP A 19 1.72 -26.96 -41.11
CA ASP A 19 3.08 -27.44 -41.31
C ASP A 19 3.80 -27.67 -39.97
N SER A 20 4.73 -28.64 -39.95
CA SER A 20 5.49 -29.01 -38.75
C SER A 20 6.23 -27.83 -38.11
N PHE A 21 6.56 -26.80 -38.89
CA PHE A 21 7.16 -25.56 -38.44
C PHE A 21 6.21 -24.72 -37.58
N HIS A 22 4.94 -24.57 -37.97
CA HIS A 22 3.94 -23.83 -37.20
C HIS A 22 3.55 -24.58 -35.92
N ASN A 23 3.49 -25.91 -35.96
CA ASN A 23 3.29 -26.71 -34.74
C ASN A 23 4.40 -26.49 -33.69
N ALA A 24 5.66 -26.34 -34.12
CA ALA A 24 6.76 -26.00 -33.21
C ALA A 24 6.64 -24.58 -32.63
N GLU A 25 6.21 -23.61 -33.45
CA GLU A 25 6.00 -22.21 -33.03
C GLU A 25 4.91 -22.10 -31.94
N TYR A 26 3.79 -22.79 -32.14
CA TYR A 26 2.65 -22.79 -31.20
C TYR A 26 2.91 -23.58 -29.91
N SER A 27 3.76 -24.61 -29.96
CA SER A 27 4.22 -25.32 -28.75
C SER A 27 5.19 -24.46 -27.91
N ALA A 28 6.06 -23.70 -28.58
CA ALA A 28 6.99 -22.80 -27.93
C ALA A 28 6.29 -21.63 -27.23
N SER A 29 5.22 -21.08 -27.81
CA SER A 29 4.44 -19.99 -27.21
C SER A 29 3.72 -20.41 -25.92
N ALA A 30 3.14 -21.61 -25.89
CA ALA A 30 2.51 -22.17 -24.69
C ALA A 30 3.55 -22.32 -23.57
N THR A 31 4.75 -22.80 -23.91
CA THR A 31 5.87 -22.90 -22.98
C THR A 31 6.31 -21.53 -22.45
N MET A 32 6.31 -20.47 -23.28
CA MET A 32 6.65 -19.14 -22.81
C MET A 32 5.60 -18.53 -21.87
N LEU A 33 4.31 -18.72 -22.18
CA LEU A 33 3.26 -18.19 -21.31
C LEU A 33 3.18 -18.93 -19.97
N THR A 34 3.49 -20.23 -19.92
CA THR A 34 3.57 -20.96 -18.65
C THR A 34 4.64 -20.42 -17.68
N LEU A 35 5.59 -19.61 -18.18
CA LEU A 35 6.58 -18.92 -17.35
C LEU A 35 6.06 -17.65 -16.68
N LEU A 36 4.91 -17.09 -17.07
CA LEU A 36 4.32 -15.90 -16.44
C LEU A 36 4.17 -16.05 -14.91
N PRO A 37 3.59 -17.15 -14.41
CA PRO A 37 3.64 -17.51 -12.99
C PRO A 37 5.03 -17.46 -12.35
N THR A 38 6.01 -18.08 -13.01
CA THR A 38 7.39 -18.16 -12.53
C THR A 38 8.03 -16.77 -12.47
N ILE A 39 7.77 -15.92 -13.46
CA ILE A 39 8.24 -14.54 -13.52
C ILE A 39 7.65 -13.72 -12.38
N GLY A 40 6.36 -13.87 -12.08
CA GLY A 40 5.73 -13.25 -10.91
C GLY A 40 6.44 -13.63 -9.60
N SER A 41 6.88 -14.88 -9.48
CA SER A 41 7.69 -15.31 -8.32
C SER A 41 9.13 -14.77 -8.33
N MET A 42 9.75 -14.61 -9.51
CA MET A 42 11.14 -14.13 -9.68
C MET A 42 11.29 -12.62 -9.51
N LEU A 43 10.30 -11.83 -9.92
CA LEU A 43 10.29 -10.36 -9.74
C LEU A 43 10.24 -9.95 -8.26
N GLY A 44 10.12 -10.93 -7.37
CA GLY A 44 10.24 -10.76 -5.93
C GLY A 44 8.90 -10.41 -5.30
N ALA A 45 8.78 -10.85 -4.06
CA ALA A 45 7.71 -10.45 -3.17
C ALA A 45 7.77 -8.94 -2.92
N PRO A 46 6.65 -8.21 -2.98
CA PRO A 46 6.61 -6.79 -2.65
C PRO A 46 7.17 -6.60 -1.23
N SER A 47 8.05 -5.62 -1.06
CA SER A 47 8.78 -5.41 0.20
C SER A 47 7.92 -4.70 1.25
N ALA A 48 8.46 -4.53 2.48
CA ALA A 48 7.89 -3.66 3.51
C ALA A 48 7.57 -2.24 2.98
N ASP A 49 8.30 -1.79 1.97
CA ASP A 49 8.06 -0.51 1.27
C ASP A 49 6.70 -0.46 0.57
N THR A 50 6.22 -1.58 0.05
CA THR A 50 4.88 -1.65 -0.58
C THR A 50 3.80 -1.48 0.47
N TRP A 51 3.97 -2.06 1.66
CA TRP A 51 3.05 -1.87 2.78
C TRP A 51 3.07 -0.42 3.28
N LEU A 52 4.26 0.16 3.45
CA LEU A 52 4.47 1.58 3.75
C LEU A 52 3.72 2.45 2.74
N LEU A 53 3.94 2.23 1.44
CA LEU A 53 3.25 2.95 0.39
C LEU A 53 1.74 2.72 0.39
N LEU A 54 1.27 1.49 0.66
CA LEU A 54 -0.15 1.23 0.79
C LEU A 54 -0.81 2.01 1.94
N LYS A 55 -0.06 2.35 2.99
CA LYS A 55 -0.54 3.21 4.09
C LYS A 55 -0.41 4.69 3.79
N LEU A 56 0.67 5.10 3.13
CA LEU A 56 1.00 6.51 2.91
C LEU A 56 0.44 7.08 1.62
N VAL A 57 0.42 6.30 0.56
CA VAL A 57 -0.11 6.62 -0.78
C VAL A 57 -0.87 5.39 -1.30
N PRO A 58 -2.08 5.13 -0.79
CA PRO A 58 -2.78 3.85 -0.99
C PRO A 58 -2.93 3.46 -2.47
N PHE A 59 -3.22 4.42 -3.34
CA PHE A 59 -3.34 4.20 -4.78
C PHE A 59 -2.05 3.64 -5.39
N ALA A 60 -0.88 4.19 -5.02
CA ALA A 60 0.42 3.70 -5.48
C ALA A 60 0.70 2.28 -4.97
N GLY A 61 0.36 2.00 -3.70
CA GLY A 61 0.48 0.66 -3.13
C GLY A 61 -0.39 -0.38 -3.85
N VAL A 62 -1.62 0.00 -4.25
CA VAL A 62 -2.51 -0.88 -5.03
C VAL A 62 -1.91 -1.18 -6.40
N PHE A 63 -1.47 -0.18 -7.17
CA PHE A 63 -0.81 -0.44 -8.46
C PHE A 63 0.46 -1.25 -8.31
N GLY A 64 1.22 -1.02 -7.24
CA GLY A 64 2.39 -1.82 -6.94
C GLY A 64 2.06 -3.29 -6.75
N LEU A 65 0.97 -3.60 -6.03
CA LEU A 65 0.48 -4.97 -5.86
C LEU A 65 -0.07 -5.57 -7.16
N LEU A 66 -0.81 -4.79 -7.96
CA LEU A 66 -1.29 -5.22 -9.29
C LEU A 66 -0.13 -5.59 -10.22
N LEU A 67 0.87 -4.72 -10.32
CA LEU A 67 2.06 -4.91 -11.14
C LEU A 67 3.02 -5.98 -10.57
N SER A 68 2.82 -6.40 -9.33
CA SER A 68 3.62 -7.46 -8.71
C SER A 68 3.19 -8.88 -9.14
N TYR A 69 2.18 -9.02 -10.00
CA TYR A 69 1.69 -10.30 -10.54
C TYR A 69 1.50 -11.36 -9.45
N GLY A 70 0.87 -10.94 -8.36
CA GLY A 70 0.44 -11.82 -7.29
C GLY A 70 1.54 -12.33 -6.35
N SER A 71 2.76 -11.80 -6.45
CA SER A 71 3.79 -12.11 -5.47
C SER A 71 3.38 -11.55 -4.10
N PRO A 72 3.32 -12.37 -3.03
CA PRO A 72 2.87 -11.92 -1.73
C PRO A 72 3.95 -11.10 -1.03
N ILE A 73 3.58 -10.09 -0.24
CA ILE A 73 4.57 -9.30 0.52
C ILE A 73 5.42 -10.23 1.39
N ARG A 74 6.75 -10.18 1.23
CA ARG A 74 7.66 -11.04 1.99
C ARG A 74 7.62 -10.59 3.44
N MET A 75 7.36 -11.54 4.35
CA MET A 75 7.52 -11.31 5.77
C MET A 75 8.99 -11.05 6.04
N GLY A 76 9.31 -9.80 6.35
CA GLY A 76 10.34 -9.57 7.33
C GLY A 76 9.90 -10.09 8.68
N THR A 77 10.85 -10.59 9.48
CA THR A 77 10.76 -10.47 10.93
C THR A 77 10.42 -9.01 11.27
N GLY A 78 9.86 -8.71 12.45
CA GLY A 78 9.57 -7.32 12.84
C GLY A 78 10.72 -6.36 12.52
N ASP A 79 11.95 -6.87 12.61
CA ASP A 79 13.24 -6.25 12.27
C ASP A 79 13.38 -5.77 10.80
N THR A 80 12.89 -6.49 9.79
CA THR A 80 12.98 -6.01 8.38
C THR A 80 11.97 -4.89 8.10
N TYR A 81 10.91 -4.77 8.91
CA TYR A 81 10.10 -3.56 8.92
C TYR A 81 10.83 -2.42 9.63
N GLN A 82 11.79 -2.68 10.53
CA GLN A 82 12.51 -1.61 11.23
C GLN A 82 13.39 -0.78 10.29
N ASP A 83 14.06 -1.41 9.33
CA ASP A 83 14.89 -0.69 8.33
C ASP A 83 14.07 0.21 7.40
N SER A 84 12.76 -0.05 7.26
CA SER A 84 11.89 0.68 6.34
C SER A 84 11.27 1.94 6.96
N PHE A 85 11.45 2.16 8.25
CA PHE A 85 10.87 3.29 8.95
C PHE A 85 11.88 3.94 9.90
N THR A 86 11.76 5.25 10.14
CA THR A 86 12.42 5.84 11.31
C THR A 86 11.66 5.40 12.55
N ILE A 87 12.01 4.22 13.08
CA ILE A 87 11.44 3.72 14.32
C ILE A 87 12.08 4.46 15.47
N VAL A 88 11.24 5.18 16.18
CA VAL A 88 11.57 5.72 17.48
C VAL A 88 11.08 4.70 18.49
N GLY A 89 11.97 3.90 19.11
CA GLY A 89 11.56 3.04 20.23
C GLY A 89 12.24 1.69 20.46
N LYS A 90 13.11 1.18 19.58
CA LYS A 90 13.86 -0.06 19.86
C LYS A 90 15.32 0.10 19.51
N ASP A 91 16.19 -0.38 20.39
CA ASP A 91 17.64 -0.21 20.31
C ASP A 91 18.16 -0.49 18.90
N GLN A 92 18.72 0.57 18.31
CA GLN A 92 19.40 0.54 17.02
C GLN A 92 20.79 -0.11 17.24
N GLN A 93 20.81 -1.44 17.39
CA GLN A 93 22.01 -2.25 17.23
C GLN A 93 22.11 -2.66 15.76
N ASP A 94 22.67 -1.78 14.94
CA ASP A 94 23.78 -2.08 14.04
C ASP A 94 24.00 -0.91 13.07
N GLY A 95 25.28 -0.58 12.88
CA GLY A 95 25.74 0.78 12.70
C GLY A 95 25.61 1.39 11.31
N GLU A 96 25.26 2.68 11.28
CA GLU A 96 26.07 3.70 10.63
C GLU A 96 25.81 5.05 11.32
N LYS A 97 26.86 5.84 11.48
CA LYS A 97 26.96 7.01 12.36
C LYS A 97 26.07 8.15 11.86
N ASP A 98 25.05 8.52 12.62
CA ASP A 98 24.63 9.91 12.72
C ASP A 98 24.64 10.32 14.20
N SER A 99 25.54 11.25 14.48
CA SER A 99 25.90 11.78 15.78
C SER A 99 24.75 12.57 16.40
N LEU A 100 23.91 11.90 17.19
CA LEU A 100 23.18 12.51 18.29
C LEU A 100 23.59 11.83 19.59
N SER A 101 24.43 12.55 20.31
CA SER A 101 25.19 12.17 21.49
C SER A 101 24.33 11.61 22.64
N GLY A 102 24.70 10.41 23.10
CA GLY A 102 24.85 10.01 24.50
C GLY A 102 23.76 10.43 25.50
N GLY A 103 22.81 9.53 25.74
CA GLY A 103 21.97 9.51 26.93
C GLY A 103 21.52 8.08 27.22
N ASP A 104 21.71 7.64 28.44
CA ASP A 104 21.27 6.34 28.94
C ASP A 104 19.74 6.38 29.12
N TYR A 105 18.99 6.10 28.04
CA TYR A 105 17.54 6.34 28.01
C TYR A 105 16.75 5.10 28.46
N LYS A 106 16.11 5.22 29.62
CA LYS A 106 15.10 4.27 30.14
C LYS A 106 14.01 3.97 29.09
N LYS A 107 13.49 2.75 29.16
CA LYS A 107 12.43 2.17 28.31
C LYS A 107 11.06 2.87 28.43
N ASP A 108 10.90 3.79 29.38
CA ASP A 108 9.61 4.36 29.79
C ASP A 108 9.16 5.64 29.05
N ASP A 109 9.90 6.12 28.06
CA ASP A 109 9.62 7.45 27.46
C ASP A 109 9.38 7.46 25.94
N LEU A 110 8.77 6.39 25.42
CA LEU A 110 8.37 6.31 24.01
C LEU A 110 7.53 7.53 23.55
N PRO A 111 6.53 8.03 24.32
CA PRO A 111 5.74 9.18 23.91
C PRO A 111 6.56 10.45 23.69
N GLU A 112 7.55 10.73 24.55
CA GLU A 112 8.42 11.90 24.43
C GLU A 112 9.40 11.78 23.27
N ARG A 113 9.94 10.59 23.02
CA ARG A 113 10.80 10.37 21.85
C ARG A 113 10.03 10.59 20.55
N VAL A 114 8.78 10.12 20.46
CA VAL A 114 7.95 10.30 19.26
C VAL A 114 7.60 11.77 19.07
N SER A 115 7.21 12.44 20.15
CA SER A 115 6.96 13.88 20.20
C SER A 115 8.17 14.68 19.72
N SER A 116 9.35 14.43 20.29
CA SER A 116 10.59 15.12 19.90
C SER A 116 10.99 14.82 18.45
N ALA A 117 10.81 13.60 17.95
CA ALA A 117 11.04 13.27 16.55
C ALA A 117 10.08 13.99 15.59
N VAL A 118 8.79 14.11 15.95
CA VAL A 118 7.81 14.90 15.21
C VAL A 118 8.22 16.38 15.20
N GLN A 119 8.57 16.93 16.36
CA GLN A 119 9.00 18.32 16.50
C GLN A 119 10.29 18.60 15.74
N ALA A 120 11.30 17.73 15.84
CA ALA A 120 12.55 17.83 15.09
C ALA A 120 12.30 17.75 13.58
N ASN A 121 11.35 16.93 13.14
CA ASN A 121 10.94 16.93 11.74
C ASN A 121 10.23 18.24 11.38
N LEU A 122 9.29 18.75 12.17
CA LEU A 122 8.59 20.01 11.91
C LEU A 122 9.52 21.25 11.93
N MET A 123 10.55 21.24 12.76
CA MET A 123 11.55 22.33 12.86
C MET A 123 12.69 22.17 11.87
N GLY A 124 13.05 20.93 11.54
CA GLY A 124 14.16 20.63 10.65
C GLY A 124 13.91 21.10 9.22
N ASN A 125 14.97 21.58 8.57
CA ASN A 125 14.94 22.11 7.21
C ASN A 125 14.90 20.99 6.14
N LYS A 126 14.18 19.89 6.40
CA LYS A 126 14.10 18.76 5.47
C LYS A 126 13.32 19.15 4.22
N ALA A 127 13.72 18.57 3.09
CA ALA A 127 13.12 18.84 1.79
C ALA A 127 11.62 18.51 1.78
N LYS A 128 10.82 19.37 1.14
CA LYS A 128 9.39 19.14 0.91
C LYS A 128 9.18 17.86 0.09
N LEU A 129 8.10 17.14 0.36
CA LEU A 129 7.74 15.96 -0.42
C LEU A 129 7.52 16.37 -1.89
N PRO A 130 8.25 15.79 -2.86
CA PRO A 130 8.11 16.15 -4.27
C PRO A 130 6.85 15.49 -4.85
N ILE A 131 5.69 16.09 -4.58
CA ILE A 131 4.36 15.61 -4.99
C ILE A 131 4.30 15.35 -6.50
N SER A 132 4.93 16.22 -7.30
CA SER A 132 4.98 16.04 -8.76
C SER A 132 5.70 14.77 -9.17
N GLN A 133 6.83 14.43 -8.53
CA GLN A 133 7.57 13.20 -8.82
C GLN A 133 6.75 11.96 -8.44
N LEU A 134 6.10 11.97 -7.28
CA LEU A 134 5.21 10.89 -6.86
C LEU A 134 4.02 10.72 -7.81
N ALA A 135 3.39 11.82 -8.22
CA ALA A 135 2.28 11.79 -9.18
C ALA A 135 2.71 11.23 -10.54
N TRP A 136 3.90 11.61 -11.03
CA TRP A 136 4.47 11.04 -12.25
C TRP A 136 4.75 9.55 -12.11
N SER A 137 5.29 9.08 -10.99
CA SER A 137 5.51 7.64 -10.75
C SER A 137 4.19 6.85 -10.76
N ILE A 138 3.14 7.38 -10.14
CA ILE A 138 1.80 6.78 -10.16
C ILE A 138 1.25 6.73 -11.59
N LEU A 139 1.39 7.81 -12.35
CA LEU A 139 0.95 7.86 -13.75
C LEU A 139 1.67 6.80 -14.59
N VAL A 140 2.99 6.67 -14.43
CA VAL A 140 3.77 5.65 -15.13
C VAL A 140 3.32 4.24 -14.74
N MET A 141 3.10 3.96 -13.45
CA MET A 141 2.55 2.67 -13.01
C MET A 141 1.18 2.37 -13.63
N PHE A 142 0.30 3.37 -13.69
CA PHE A 142 -1.00 3.22 -14.33
C PHE A 142 -0.87 2.88 -15.81
N LEU A 143 0.02 3.56 -16.54
CA LEU A 143 0.27 3.28 -17.96
C LEU A 143 0.88 1.89 -18.17
N LEU A 144 1.80 1.46 -17.30
CA LEU A 144 2.37 0.11 -17.32
C LEU A 144 1.30 -0.95 -17.07
N PHE A 145 0.40 -0.71 -16.12
CA PHE A 145 -0.72 -1.60 -15.84
C PHE A 145 -1.69 -1.67 -17.02
N ALA A 146 -2.06 -0.52 -17.59
CA ALA A 146 -2.91 -0.46 -18.78
C ALA A 146 -2.25 -1.17 -19.99
N GLY A 147 -0.95 -1.00 -20.17
CA GLY A 147 -0.16 -1.71 -21.19
C GLY A 147 -0.18 -3.22 -20.98
N ALA A 148 0.00 -3.68 -19.74
CA ALA A 148 -0.13 -5.09 -19.39
C ALA A 148 -1.53 -5.63 -19.71
N MET A 149 -2.59 -4.96 -19.25
CA MET A 149 -3.98 -5.37 -19.54
C MET A 149 -4.27 -5.39 -21.04
N THR A 150 -3.77 -4.41 -21.79
CA THR A 150 -3.91 -4.37 -23.25
C THR A 150 -3.20 -5.56 -23.91
N SER A 151 -2.00 -5.92 -23.43
CA SER A 151 -1.28 -7.10 -23.94
C SER A 151 -2.04 -8.40 -23.65
N MET A 152 -2.74 -8.48 -22.52
CA MET A 152 -3.62 -9.62 -22.19
C MET A 152 -4.79 -9.74 -23.17
N VAL A 153 -5.41 -8.62 -23.56
CA VAL A 153 -6.46 -8.60 -24.60
C VAL A 153 -5.93 -9.13 -25.93
N VAL A 154 -4.69 -8.77 -26.31
CA VAL A 154 -4.08 -9.30 -27.55
C VAL A 154 -3.92 -10.81 -27.48
N VAL A 155 -3.48 -11.36 -26.34
CA VAL A 155 -3.44 -12.82 -26.13
C VAL A 155 -4.84 -13.41 -26.27
N GLU A 156 -5.84 -12.86 -25.59
CA GLU A 156 -7.21 -13.40 -25.65
C GLU A 156 -7.78 -13.43 -27.07
N LEU A 157 -7.49 -12.42 -27.89
CA LEU A 157 -7.91 -12.39 -29.29
C LEU A 157 -7.11 -13.34 -30.19
N ALA A 158 -5.86 -13.60 -29.84
CA ALA A 158 -4.96 -14.45 -30.62
C ALA A 158 -5.03 -15.93 -30.22
N THR A 159 -5.50 -16.26 -29.02
CA THR A 159 -5.64 -17.64 -28.54
C THR A 159 -7.00 -18.23 -28.84
N ILE A 160 -7.02 -19.43 -29.42
CA ILE A 160 -8.24 -20.25 -29.48
C ILE A 160 -8.10 -21.40 -28.49
N TYR A 161 -8.99 -21.44 -27.50
CA TYR A 161 -9.04 -22.56 -26.55
C TYR A 161 -9.81 -23.71 -27.16
N ALA A 162 -9.13 -24.84 -27.37
CA ALA A 162 -9.75 -26.07 -27.87
C ALA A 162 -10.89 -26.57 -26.98
N THR A 163 -10.84 -26.28 -25.67
CA THR A 163 -11.84 -26.71 -24.69
C THR A 163 -12.97 -25.71 -24.49
N TRP A 164 -12.70 -24.40 -24.58
CA TRP A 164 -13.67 -23.33 -24.28
C TRP A 164 -13.68 -22.28 -25.39
N CYS A 165 -14.26 -22.61 -26.54
CA CYS A 165 -14.39 -21.73 -27.70
C CYS A 165 -15.16 -20.41 -27.46
N ARG A 166 -15.89 -20.30 -26.34
CA ARG A 166 -16.82 -19.19 -26.07
C ARG A 166 -16.36 -18.24 -24.97
N MET A 167 -15.36 -18.62 -24.18
CA MET A 167 -14.98 -17.88 -22.97
C MET A 167 -13.81 -16.94 -23.26
N ASN A 168 -14.12 -15.71 -23.70
CA ASN A 168 -13.09 -14.75 -24.12
C ASN A 168 -12.45 -13.96 -22.97
N TRP A 169 -12.91 -14.13 -21.72
CA TRP A 169 -12.46 -13.32 -20.57
C TRP A 169 -11.70 -14.12 -19.51
N TRP A 170 -11.32 -15.35 -19.83
CA TRP A 170 -10.72 -16.26 -18.87
C TRP A 170 -9.37 -15.75 -18.36
N PHE A 171 -8.58 -15.07 -19.21
CA PHE A 171 -7.24 -14.61 -18.86
C PHE A 171 -7.31 -13.41 -17.91
N HIS A 172 -8.24 -12.49 -18.16
CA HIS A 172 -8.58 -11.42 -17.20
C HIS A 172 -9.09 -11.98 -15.87
N LEU A 173 -10.02 -12.95 -15.90
CA LEU A 173 -10.55 -13.56 -14.68
C LEU A 173 -9.46 -14.28 -13.88
N TRP A 174 -8.57 -15.00 -14.55
CA TRP A 174 -7.41 -15.63 -13.93
C TRP A 174 -6.50 -14.58 -13.27
N TYR A 175 -6.14 -13.52 -13.98
CA TYR A 175 -5.30 -12.46 -13.45
C TYR A 175 -5.95 -11.71 -12.28
N ILE A 176 -7.26 -11.44 -12.35
CA ILE A 176 -8.02 -10.84 -11.25
C ILE A 176 -8.04 -11.78 -10.04
N ALA A 177 -8.31 -13.08 -10.24
CA ALA A 177 -8.31 -14.06 -9.16
C ALA A 177 -6.93 -14.15 -8.48
N LEU A 178 -5.86 -14.23 -9.28
CA LEU A 178 -4.48 -14.21 -8.82
C LEU A 178 -4.17 -12.96 -8.01
N THR A 179 -4.62 -11.81 -8.49
CA THR A 179 -4.47 -10.52 -7.80
C THR A 179 -5.22 -10.50 -6.47
N ILE A 180 -6.49 -10.93 -6.43
CA ILE A 180 -7.30 -10.96 -5.21
C ILE A 180 -6.66 -11.86 -4.15
N VAL A 181 -6.22 -13.05 -4.55
CA VAL A 181 -5.57 -13.98 -3.62
C VAL A 181 -4.26 -13.40 -3.11
N ALA A 182 -3.47 -12.75 -3.94
CA ALA A 182 -2.26 -12.07 -3.49
C ALA A 182 -2.53 -10.88 -2.56
N PHE A 183 -3.59 -10.11 -2.79
CA PHE A 183 -4.04 -9.07 -1.86
C PHE A 183 -4.43 -9.67 -0.51
N ALA A 184 -5.17 -10.79 -0.53
CA ALA A 184 -5.58 -11.46 0.69
C ALA A 184 -4.39 -12.06 1.44
N GLU A 185 -3.48 -12.73 0.73
CA GLU A 185 -2.24 -13.26 1.28
C GLU A 185 -1.37 -12.13 1.88
N SER A 186 -1.20 -11.03 1.15
CA SER A 186 -0.51 -9.82 1.61
C SER A 186 -1.14 -9.26 2.87
N TYR A 187 -2.48 -9.15 2.92
CA TYR A 187 -3.22 -8.63 4.06
C TYR A 187 -3.03 -9.48 5.31
N VAL A 188 -3.07 -10.81 5.18
CA VAL A 188 -2.88 -11.75 6.29
C VAL A 188 -1.42 -11.76 6.78
N ASN A 189 -0.47 -11.47 5.88
CA ASN A 189 0.95 -11.41 6.19
C ASN A 189 1.37 -10.12 6.89
N VAL A 190 0.52 -9.09 6.94
CA VAL A 190 0.79 -7.85 7.69
C VAL A 190 0.97 -8.17 9.19
N PRO A 191 2.08 -7.79 9.83
CA PRO A 191 2.34 -8.12 11.24
C PRO A 191 1.59 -7.24 12.24
N PHE A 192 0.76 -6.32 11.76
CA PHE A 192 0.04 -5.34 12.57
C PHE A 192 -1.46 -5.60 12.56
N ARG A 193 -2.05 -5.77 13.74
CA ARG A 193 -3.49 -6.02 13.90
C ARG A 193 -4.29 -4.73 13.82
N ASN A 194 -3.80 -3.71 14.51
CA ASN A 194 -4.39 -2.39 14.58
C ASN A 194 -3.34 -1.36 14.21
N TYR A 195 -3.74 -0.37 13.42
CA TYR A 195 -2.92 0.78 13.12
C TYR A 195 -3.77 2.05 13.18
N LEU A 196 -3.16 3.13 13.63
CA LEU A 196 -3.72 4.47 13.65
C LEU A 196 -2.83 5.36 12.80
N THR A 197 -3.40 5.93 11.74
CA THR A 197 -2.69 6.89 10.89
C THR A 197 -3.12 8.29 11.27
N ILE A 198 -2.12 9.11 11.60
CA ILE A 198 -2.25 10.48 12.02
C ILE A 198 -1.50 11.34 11.01
N TYR A 199 -2.16 12.35 10.44
CA TYR A 199 -1.53 13.30 9.54
C TYR A 199 -1.32 14.61 10.27
N ILE A 200 -0.07 15.03 10.39
CA ILE A 200 0.34 16.26 11.08
C ILE A 200 0.71 17.28 10.00
N THR A 201 0.09 18.46 10.02
CA THR A 201 0.35 19.53 9.05
C THR A 201 0.85 20.79 9.76
N GLU A 202 1.92 21.39 9.23
CA GLU A 202 2.66 22.50 9.87
C GLU A 202 1.85 23.79 10.06
N GLU A 203 0.74 24.01 9.34
CA GLU A 203 -0.06 25.22 9.49
C GLU A 203 -1.30 24.98 10.36
N ALA A 204 -1.42 25.76 11.43
CA ALA A 204 -2.70 25.98 12.10
C ALA A 204 -3.56 26.90 11.21
N PRO A 205 -4.79 26.49 10.85
CA PRO A 205 -5.63 27.28 9.98
C PRO A 205 -5.90 28.64 10.61
N THR A 206 -5.55 29.69 9.87
CA THR A 206 -5.84 31.09 10.19
C THR A 206 -7.35 31.30 10.23
N GLY A 207 -7.87 31.92 11.29
CA GLY A 207 -9.30 32.22 11.43
C GLY A 207 -10.10 31.25 12.32
N LEU A 208 -9.45 30.29 12.98
CA LEU A 208 -10.11 29.55 14.05
C LEU A 208 -10.54 30.52 15.16
N PRO A 209 -11.83 30.57 15.55
CA PRO A 209 -12.23 31.31 16.74
C PRO A 209 -11.41 30.79 17.93
N GLU A 210 -10.97 31.69 18.82
CA GLU A 210 -10.42 31.29 20.11
C GLU A 210 -11.48 30.48 20.83
N VAL A 211 -11.41 29.15 20.74
CA VAL A 211 -12.32 28.27 21.46
C VAL A 211 -11.91 28.36 22.93
N PRO A 212 -12.74 28.96 23.81
CA PRO A 212 -12.45 29.00 25.23
C PRO A 212 -12.61 27.56 25.73
N HIS A 213 -11.51 26.96 26.20
CA HIS A 213 -11.47 25.65 26.84
C HIS A 213 -12.14 24.51 26.05
N SER A 214 -11.36 23.82 25.20
CA SER A 214 -11.84 22.60 24.56
C SER A 214 -12.06 21.47 25.59
N PRO A 215 -13.23 20.80 25.59
CA PRO A 215 -13.56 19.72 26.53
C PRO A 215 -12.73 18.44 26.31
N LEU A 216 -11.98 18.35 25.21
CA LEU A 216 -11.19 17.15 24.87
C LEU A 216 -10.04 16.93 25.86
N GLY A 217 -9.46 18.00 26.40
CA GLY A 217 -8.28 17.89 27.27
C GLY A 217 -8.56 17.32 28.66
N ASN A 218 -9.80 17.41 29.14
CA ASN A 218 -10.18 16.91 30.48
C ASN A 218 -10.90 15.56 30.44
N THR A 219 -11.34 15.10 29.27
CA THR A 219 -12.15 13.87 29.12
C THR A 219 -11.44 12.74 28.40
N MET A 220 -10.35 13.03 27.69
CA MET A 220 -9.61 12.04 26.91
C MET A 220 -8.52 11.41 27.78
N SER A 221 -8.75 10.18 28.25
CA SER A 221 -7.71 9.36 28.89
C SER A 221 -7.01 8.52 27.83
N ALA A 222 -5.75 8.12 28.08
CA ALA A 222 -4.99 7.26 27.17
C ALA A 222 -5.77 5.97 26.78
N HIS A 223 -6.56 5.44 27.70
CA HIS A 223 -7.45 4.30 27.49
C HIS A 223 -8.65 4.57 26.57
N SER A 224 -9.17 5.81 26.54
CA SER A 224 -10.41 6.15 25.85
C SER A 224 -10.22 6.87 24.53
N VAL A 225 -8.99 7.22 24.12
CA VAL A 225 -8.71 8.03 22.91
C VAL A 225 -9.50 7.53 21.70
N LYS A 226 -9.47 6.22 21.42
CA LYS A 226 -10.19 5.63 20.28
C LYS A 226 -11.71 5.76 20.41
N GLN A 227 -12.26 5.53 21.61
CA GLN A 227 -13.70 5.64 21.87
C GLN A 227 -14.16 7.10 21.81
N THR A 228 -13.42 8.00 22.43
CA THR A 228 -13.68 9.44 22.45
C THR A 228 -13.62 10.04 21.03
N LEU A 229 -12.68 9.60 20.19
CA LEU A 229 -12.66 10.00 18.78
C LEU A 229 -13.93 9.54 18.03
N THR A 230 -14.42 8.33 18.30
CA THR A 230 -15.62 7.83 17.63
C THR A 230 -16.92 8.47 18.10
N THR A 231 -16.97 8.94 19.36
CA THR A 231 -18.16 9.57 19.96
C THR A 231 -18.25 11.07 19.72
N LEU A 232 -17.21 11.69 19.14
CA LEU A 232 -17.24 13.11 18.79
C LEU A 232 -18.43 13.45 17.88
N PRO A 233 -19.16 14.53 18.18
CA PRO A 233 -20.36 14.90 17.43
C PRO A 233 -20.06 15.04 15.93
N LYS A 234 -21.09 14.81 15.11
CA LYS A 234 -21.01 15.02 13.65
C LYS A 234 -20.84 16.53 13.39
N GLY A 235 -19.58 16.99 13.39
CA GLY A 235 -19.24 18.37 13.07
C GLY A 235 -19.63 18.76 11.64
N LYS A 236 -19.57 20.07 11.35
CA LYS A 236 -19.70 20.58 9.99
C LYS A 236 -18.67 19.89 9.10
N LYS A 237 -19.15 19.34 7.98
CA LYS A 237 -18.28 18.82 6.92
C LYS A 237 -17.76 20.02 6.15
N TYR A 238 -16.46 20.23 6.15
CA TYR A 238 -15.87 21.24 5.29
C TYR A 238 -15.58 20.66 3.92
N GLY A 239 -15.77 21.49 2.90
CA GLY A 239 -15.59 21.12 1.50
C GLY A 239 -14.16 20.67 1.22
N SER A 240 -14.02 19.82 0.21
CA SER A 240 -12.71 19.48 -0.33
C SER A 240 -12.13 20.72 -1.00
N ALA A 241 -11.09 21.31 -0.40
CA ALA A 241 -10.29 22.29 -1.11
C ALA A 241 -9.82 21.69 -2.44
N SER A 242 -9.74 22.53 -3.47
CA SER A 242 -9.27 22.14 -4.81
C SER A 242 -7.99 21.30 -4.71
N TYR A 243 -8.04 20.08 -5.24
CA TYR A 243 -6.95 19.08 -5.21
C TYR A 243 -5.65 19.58 -5.86
N PHE A 244 -5.70 20.68 -6.61
CA PHE A 244 -4.58 21.28 -7.33
C PHE A 244 -4.35 22.75 -6.96
N SER A 245 -4.78 23.20 -5.77
CA SER A 245 -4.52 24.57 -5.32
C SER A 245 -3.01 24.78 -5.15
N ARG A 246 -2.44 25.57 -6.08
CA ARG A 246 -1.00 25.76 -6.34
C ARG A 246 -0.26 26.60 -5.28
N ASN A 247 -0.94 27.09 -4.24
CA ASN A 247 -0.35 28.05 -3.30
C ASN A 247 -0.01 27.40 -1.96
N ASN A 248 1.29 27.43 -1.66
CA ASN A 248 1.99 27.08 -0.41
C ASN A 248 1.51 25.81 0.28
N HIS A 249 2.10 24.70 -0.13
CA HIS A 249 1.95 23.41 0.54
C HIS A 249 2.70 23.47 1.88
N SER A 250 1.93 23.48 2.98
CA SER A 250 2.39 23.18 4.31
C SER A 250 2.91 21.74 4.38
N ARG A 251 3.93 21.52 5.20
CA ARG A 251 4.56 20.21 5.34
C ARG A 251 3.60 19.26 6.06
N THR A 252 3.33 18.11 5.46
CA THR A 252 2.54 17.03 6.06
C THR A 252 3.43 15.85 6.44
N ILE A 253 3.33 15.41 7.70
CA ILE A 253 3.99 14.21 8.23
C ILE A 253 2.89 13.19 8.52
N ALA A 254 3.04 11.97 8.02
CA ALA A 254 2.20 10.84 8.41
C ALA A 254 2.88 10.07 9.54
N LEU A 255 2.25 10.07 10.71
CA LEU A 255 2.59 9.21 11.83
C LEU A 255 1.69 7.98 11.79
N VAL A 256 2.29 6.80 11.64
CA VAL A 256 1.57 5.53 11.71
C VAL A 256 1.94 4.86 13.03
N ILE A 257 0.97 4.76 13.94
CA ILE A 257 1.14 4.01 15.19
C ILE A 257 0.55 2.64 14.96
N SER A 258 1.36 1.60 15.03
CA SER A 258 0.93 0.22 14.81
C SER A 258 1.12 -0.62 16.06
N LYS A 259 0.24 -1.60 16.24
CA LYS A 259 0.37 -2.61 17.27
C LYS A 259 0.74 -3.93 16.62
N THR A 260 1.89 -4.46 16.97
CA THR A 260 2.31 -5.80 16.53
C THR A 260 1.41 -6.86 17.15
N HIS A 261 1.21 -7.96 16.44
CA HIS A 261 0.66 -9.18 17.05
C HIS A 261 1.58 -9.58 18.23
N GLY A 262 1.03 -9.51 19.45
CA GLY A 262 1.82 -9.68 20.66
C GLY A 262 2.23 -11.12 20.92
N VAL A 263 3.32 -11.28 21.69
CA VAL A 263 3.78 -12.55 22.29
C VAL A 263 2.67 -13.22 23.12
N ASN A 264 1.71 -12.43 23.62
CA ASN A 264 0.59 -12.86 24.46
C ASN A 264 -0.69 -13.20 23.67
N GLU A 265 -0.64 -13.38 22.34
CA GLU A 265 -1.81 -13.85 21.61
C GLU A 265 -2.20 -15.27 22.05
N PRO A 266 -3.50 -15.54 22.27
CA PRO A 266 -3.93 -16.87 22.66
C PRO A 266 -3.59 -17.86 21.54
N ALA A 267 -3.13 -19.06 21.92
CA ALA A 267 -2.62 -20.06 20.98
C ALA A 267 -3.58 -20.38 19.83
N TRP A 268 -4.90 -20.36 20.09
CA TRP A 268 -5.92 -20.58 19.06
C TRP A 268 -5.91 -19.50 17.96
N ALA A 269 -5.66 -18.23 18.30
CA ALA A 269 -5.63 -17.13 17.33
C ALA A 269 -4.37 -17.22 16.46
N LYS A 270 -3.23 -17.59 17.06
CA LYS A 270 -1.98 -17.86 16.34
C LYS A 270 -2.15 -19.02 15.36
N ASN A 271 -2.75 -20.13 15.80
CA ASN A 271 -3.01 -21.29 14.96
C ASN A 271 -4.01 -20.97 13.83
N LEU A 272 -5.07 -20.21 14.12
CA LEU A 272 -6.02 -19.76 13.10
C LEU A 272 -5.33 -18.91 12.04
N ARG A 273 -4.47 -17.97 12.44
CA ARG A 273 -3.72 -17.14 11.50
C ARG A 273 -2.77 -17.97 10.63
N GLN A 274 -2.03 -18.89 11.21
CA GLN A 274 -1.17 -19.81 10.46
C GLN A 274 -1.98 -20.67 9.49
N GLY A 275 -3.16 -21.14 9.89
CA GLY A 275 -4.10 -21.85 9.02
C GLY A 275 -4.60 -21.01 7.86
N VAL A 276 -4.98 -19.75 8.12
CA VAL A 276 -5.41 -18.79 7.08
C VAL A 276 -4.26 -18.46 6.12
N GLN A 277 -3.04 -18.27 6.63
CA GLN A 277 -1.84 -18.07 5.80
C GLN A 277 -1.57 -19.27 4.89
N LEU A 278 -1.66 -20.48 5.44
CA LEU A 278 -1.50 -21.71 4.66
C LEU A 278 -2.61 -21.84 3.61
N PHE A 279 -3.85 -21.52 3.96
CA PHE A 279 -4.98 -21.54 3.03
C PHE A 279 -4.76 -20.60 1.84
N PHE A 280 -4.34 -19.35 2.08
CA PHE A 280 -4.05 -18.42 0.99
C PHE A 280 -2.85 -18.86 0.17
N LYS A 281 -1.78 -19.39 0.78
CA LYS A 281 -0.63 -19.96 0.05
C LYS A 281 -1.03 -21.11 -0.87
N ILE A 282 -1.87 -22.03 -0.39
CA ILE A 282 -2.39 -23.14 -1.20
C ILE A 282 -3.31 -22.60 -2.29
N GLY A 283 -4.12 -21.58 -2.00
CA GLY A 283 -4.95 -20.89 -2.99
C GLY A 283 -4.12 -20.26 -4.11
N THR A 284 -3.06 -19.54 -3.76
CA THR A 284 -2.10 -18.94 -4.69
C THR A 284 -1.48 -20.03 -5.58
N LEU A 285 -0.99 -21.12 -4.98
CA LEU A 285 -0.44 -22.26 -5.71
C LEU A 285 -1.47 -22.88 -6.66
N THR A 286 -2.72 -23.05 -6.23
CA THR A 286 -3.80 -23.64 -7.02
C THR A 286 -4.12 -22.78 -8.24
N ILE A 287 -4.21 -21.46 -8.07
CA ILE A 287 -4.44 -20.51 -9.17
C ILE A 287 -3.28 -20.50 -10.15
N PHE A 288 -2.04 -20.62 -9.64
CA PHE A 288 -0.87 -20.75 -10.50
C PHE A 288 -0.89 -22.05 -11.30
N VAL A 289 -1.10 -23.20 -10.65
CA VAL A 289 -1.17 -24.51 -11.34
C VAL A 289 -2.31 -24.51 -12.37
N PHE A 290 -3.47 -23.97 -12.03
CA PHE A 290 -4.60 -23.82 -12.95
C PHE A 290 -4.22 -22.95 -14.15
N GLY A 291 -3.65 -21.76 -13.92
CA GLY A 291 -3.18 -20.86 -14.97
C GLY A 291 -2.14 -21.50 -15.88
N THR A 292 -1.13 -22.16 -15.32
CA THR A 292 -0.11 -22.90 -16.07
C THR A 292 -0.73 -24.02 -16.90
N SER A 293 -1.67 -24.78 -16.35
CA SER A 293 -2.33 -25.87 -17.07
C SER A 293 -3.16 -25.35 -18.25
N VAL A 294 -3.88 -24.26 -18.01
CA VAL A 294 -4.71 -23.58 -19.02
C VAL A 294 -3.82 -22.95 -20.10
N LEU A 295 -2.67 -22.36 -19.74
CA LEU A 295 -1.71 -21.79 -20.69
C LEU A 295 -0.98 -22.87 -21.51
N ALA A 296 -0.68 -24.02 -20.90
CA ALA A 296 -0.12 -25.17 -21.61
C ALA A 296 -1.10 -25.76 -22.63
N ALA A 297 -2.41 -25.58 -22.41
CA ALA A 297 -3.47 -26.03 -23.32
C ALA A 297 -3.78 -25.03 -24.45
N VAL A 298 -3.13 -23.86 -24.49
CA VAL A 298 -3.29 -22.90 -25.59
C VAL A 298 -2.67 -23.47 -26.86
N VAL A 299 -3.49 -23.56 -27.91
CA VAL A 299 -3.05 -23.91 -29.25
C VAL A 299 -3.19 -22.65 -30.12
N LEU A 300 -2.31 -22.44 -31.09
CA LEU A 300 -2.36 -21.36 -32.10
C LEU A 300 -1.92 -19.94 -31.66
N LEU A 301 -1.16 -19.77 -30.58
CA LEU A 301 -0.56 -18.46 -30.28
C LEU A 301 0.79 -18.25 -30.97
N ALA A 302 0.93 -17.27 -31.85
CA ALA A 302 2.23 -17.02 -32.48
C ALA A 302 3.31 -16.69 -31.41
N LEU A 303 4.47 -17.35 -31.51
CA LEU A 303 5.61 -17.14 -30.62
C LEU A 303 6.00 -15.65 -30.44
N PRO A 304 6.08 -14.82 -31.49
CA PRO A 304 6.41 -13.40 -31.33
C PRO A 304 5.38 -12.63 -30.50
N MET A 305 4.09 -13.00 -30.58
CA MET A 305 3.04 -12.37 -29.77
C MET A 305 3.22 -12.75 -28.29
N ALA A 306 3.51 -14.03 -28.00
CA ALA A 306 3.80 -14.50 -26.66
C ALA A 306 5.02 -13.79 -26.05
N GLN A 307 6.10 -13.63 -26.84
CA GLN A 307 7.30 -12.90 -26.43
C GLN A 307 7.04 -11.42 -26.14
N MET A 308 6.27 -10.75 -27.01
CA MET A 308 5.90 -9.34 -26.79
C MET A 308 5.10 -9.18 -25.49
N VAL A 309 4.14 -10.07 -25.24
CA VAL A 309 3.32 -10.02 -24.02
C VAL A 309 4.18 -10.30 -22.80
N LEU A 310 5.04 -11.32 -22.87
CA LEU A 310 5.95 -11.67 -21.79
C LEU A 310 6.88 -10.51 -21.44
N THR A 311 7.50 -9.87 -22.44
CA THR A 311 8.41 -8.74 -22.23
C THR A 311 7.69 -7.51 -21.68
N LEU A 312 6.46 -7.22 -22.13
CA LEU A 312 5.65 -6.14 -21.59
C LEU A 312 5.24 -6.39 -20.13
N VAL A 313 4.84 -7.61 -19.81
CA VAL A 313 4.43 -8.02 -18.44
C VAL A 313 5.63 -8.06 -17.49
N VAL A 314 6.76 -8.64 -17.91
CA VAL A 314 8.00 -8.66 -17.12
C VAL A 314 8.49 -7.23 -16.91
N GLY A 315 8.53 -6.44 -17.98
CA GLY A 315 8.99 -5.07 -17.96
C GLY A 315 8.12 -4.19 -17.07
N SER A 316 6.78 -4.32 -17.14
CA SER A 316 5.85 -3.58 -16.29
C SER A 316 6.02 -3.94 -14.82
N GLY A 317 6.23 -5.22 -14.50
CA GLY A 317 6.47 -5.67 -13.14
C GLY A 317 7.80 -5.18 -12.58
N ALA A 318 8.90 -5.33 -13.33
CA ALA A 318 10.22 -4.86 -12.91
C ALA A 318 10.29 -3.35 -12.71
N VAL A 319 9.77 -2.57 -13.67
CA VAL A 319 9.72 -1.11 -13.57
C VAL A 319 8.76 -0.66 -12.47
N GLY A 320 7.63 -1.36 -12.30
CA GLY A 320 6.70 -1.13 -11.20
C GLY A 320 7.39 -1.25 -9.85
N GLN A 321 8.09 -2.36 -9.59
CA GLN A 321 8.84 -2.57 -8.34
C GLN A 321 9.91 -1.49 -8.11
N PHE A 322 10.68 -1.14 -9.15
CA PHE A 322 11.66 -0.06 -9.05
C PHE A 322 11.02 1.28 -8.66
N LEU A 323 9.86 1.61 -9.25
CA LEU A 323 9.14 2.84 -8.91
C LEU A 323 8.59 2.82 -7.49
N ILE A 324 8.10 1.68 -6.98
CA ILE A 324 7.68 1.52 -5.57
C ILE A 324 8.87 1.84 -4.66
N GLN A 325 10.01 1.18 -4.86
CA GLN A 325 11.21 1.37 -4.04
C GLN A 325 11.66 2.84 -4.06
N LYS A 326 11.71 3.45 -5.25
CA LYS A 326 12.07 4.86 -5.40
C LYS A 326 11.10 5.80 -4.68
N MET A 327 9.80 5.53 -4.73
CA MET A 327 8.79 6.34 -4.01
C MET A 327 8.94 6.18 -2.50
N ALA A 328 9.14 4.97 -2.00
CA ALA A 328 9.38 4.70 -0.60
C ALA A 328 10.65 5.42 -0.10
N ASP A 329 11.75 5.34 -0.85
CA ASP A 329 13.00 6.05 -0.52
C ASP A 329 12.81 7.57 -0.50
N THR A 330 12.03 8.11 -1.42
CA THR A 330 11.72 9.54 -1.48
C THR A 330 10.93 9.98 -0.23
N VAL A 331 9.94 9.18 0.18
CA VAL A 331 9.15 9.41 1.39
C VAL A 331 10.02 9.30 2.66
N LYS A 332 10.94 8.32 2.71
CA LYS A 332 11.89 8.15 3.82
C LYS A 332 12.86 9.34 3.92
N LYS A 333 13.52 9.71 2.81
CA LYS A 333 14.49 10.82 2.75
C LYS A 333 13.89 12.17 3.14
N THR A 334 12.63 12.41 2.81
CA THR A 334 11.92 13.65 3.17
C THR A 334 11.49 13.69 4.64
N GLY A 335 11.56 12.57 5.36
CA GLY A 335 11.10 12.47 6.75
C GLY A 335 9.60 12.74 6.88
N SER A 336 8.83 12.45 5.82
CA SER A 336 7.37 12.64 5.80
C SER A 336 6.60 11.50 6.46
N SER A 337 7.29 10.44 6.88
CA SER A 337 6.69 9.29 7.55
C SER A 337 7.44 8.90 8.80
N ILE A 338 6.73 8.79 9.91
CA ILE A 338 7.23 8.21 11.16
C ILE A 338 6.35 7.02 11.46
N HIS A 339 6.94 5.87 11.78
CA HIS A 339 6.19 4.71 12.19
C HIS A 339 6.67 4.26 13.55
N VAL A 340 5.71 4.08 14.43
CA VAL A 340 5.93 3.74 15.82
C VAL A 340 5.19 2.46 16.10
N ILE A 341 5.88 1.49 16.66
CA ILE A 341 5.29 0.25 17.12
C ILE A 341 5.01 0.44 18.61
N ALA A 342 3.73 0.47 18.99
CA ALA A 342 3.29 0.52 20.37
C ALA A 342 2.90 -0.89 20.82
N ASP A 343 3.32 -1.28 22.03
CA ASP A 343 3.02 -2.60 22.58
C ASP A 343 1.56 -2.68 23.08
N SER A 344 1.00 -1.54 23.50
CA SER A 344 -0.36 -1.44 24.04
C SER A 344 -1.18 -0.30 23.42
N ASP A 345 -2.50 -0.42 23.51
CA ASP A 345 -3.43 0.63 23.07
C ASP A 345 -3.32 1.87 24.00
N GLU A 346 -2.93 1.66 25.26
CA GLU A 346 -2.62 2.72 26.24
C GLU A 346 -1.41 3.54 25.84
N GLU A 347 -0.32 2.87 25.45
CA GLU A 347 0.90 3.53 25.00
C GLU A 347 0.66 4.31 23.70
N ALA A 348 -0.11 3.74 22.77
CA ALA A 348 -0.56 4.46 21.57
C ALA A 348 -1.40 5.70 21.93
N GLY A 349 -2.29 5.58 22.93
CA GLY A 349 -3.08 6.69 23.45
C GLY A 349 -2.21 7.77 24.12
N ALA A 350 -1.19 7.37 24.87
CA ALA A 350 -0.25 8.27 25.52
C ALA A 350 0.56 9.08 24.49
N ILE A 351 1.00 8.45 23.39
CA ILE A 351 1.64 9.13 22.25
C ILE A 351 0.71 10.20 21.66
N VAL A 352 -0.56 9.86 21.41
CA VAL A 352 -1.55 10.80 20.87
C VAL A 352 -1.78 11.98 21.82
N MET A 353 -1.93 11.71 23.11
CA MET A 353 -2.13 12.75 24.12
C MET A 353 -0.93 13.68 24.21
N ARG A 354 0.30 13.14 24.20
CA ARG A 354 1.53 13.94 24.19
C ARG A 354 1.61 14.84 22.96
N LEU A 355 1.26 14.34 21.78
CA LEU A 355 1.18 15.14 20.55
C LEU A 355 0.12 16.24 20.62
N LEU A 356 -1.02 16.00 21.28
CA LEU A 356 -2.04 17.02 21.48
C LEU A 356 -1.59 18.11 22.47
N ASP A 357 -0.81 17.76 23.48
CA ASP A 357 -0.22 18.74 24.40
C ASP A 357 0.85 19.58 23.71
N ASP A 358 1.70 18.95 22.89
CA ASP A 358 2.68 19.65 22.05
C ASP A 358 2.04 20.58 21.02
N GLN A 359 0.83 20.27 20.57
CA GLN A 359 0.10 21.15 19.66
C GLN A 359 -0.18 22.53 20.26
N VAL A 360 -0.31 22.60 21.60
CA VAL A 360 -0.63 23.82 22.35
C VAL A 360 0.62 24.45 22.94
N ASN A 361 1.48 23.64 23.56
CA ASN A 361 2.64 24.10 24.32
C ASN A 361 3.96 24.06 23.51
N GLY A 362 3.94 23.44 22.33
CA GLY A 362 5.12 23.26 21.50
C GLY A 362 5.56 24.55 20.78
N PRO A 363 6.80 24.54 20.25
CA PRO A 363 7.41 25.72 19.62
C PRO A 363 6.76 26.11 18.28
N LYS A 364 6.05 25.18 17.63
CA LYS A 364 5.29 25.43 16.40
C LYS A 364 3.88 24.89 16.55
N SER A 365 2.89 25.71 16.20
CA SER A 365 1.50 25.24 16.10
C SER A 365 1.32 24.37 14.87
N PHE A 366 0.72 23.20 15.01
CA PHE A 366 0.38 22.31 13.89
C PHE A 366 -1.08 21.86 13.96
N THR A 367 -1.60 21.29 12.89
CA THR A 367 -2.89 20.56 12.87
C THR A 367 -2.68 19.07 12.81
N MET A 368 -3.59 18.33 13.42
CA MET A 368 -3.55 16.87 13.47
C MET A 368 -4.86 16.30 12.93
N GLU A 369 -4.78 15.48 11.89
CA GLU A 369 -5.91 14.73 11.35
C GLU A 369 -5.80 13.27 11.77
N VAL A 370 -6.83 12.77 12.46
CA VAL A 370 -6.93 11.36 12.89
C VAL A 370 -8.12 10.74 12.19
N GLY A 371 -7.87 9.91 11.18
CA GLY A 371 -8.93 9.36 10.34
C GLY A 371 -9.65 10.45 9.53
N ASP A 372 -10.94 10.69 9.83
CA ASP A 372 -11.75 11.76 9.25
C ASP A 372 -11.81 13.02 10.12
N ILE A 373 -11.26 12.98 11.34
CA ILE A 373 -11.39 14.04 12.34
C ILE A 373 -10.18 14.98 12.28
N VAL A 374 -10.44 16.28 12.29
CA VAL A 374 -9.39 17.32 12.31
C VAL A 374 -9.36 18.01 13.66
N LEU A 375 -8.19 18.00 14.26
CA LEU A 375 -7.88 18.56 15.58
C LEU A 375 -6.89 19.73 15.42
N ALA A 376 -7.24 20.88 15.98
CA ALA A 376 -6.39 22.06 16.05
C ALA A 376 -6.41 22.61 17.47
N ARG A 377 -5.24 22.93 18.04
CA ARG A 377 -5.11 23.48 19.39
C ARG A 377 -5.91 22.69 20.45
N LYS A 378 -5.83 21.36 20.43
CA LYS A 378 -6.58 20.46 21.35
C LYS A 378 -8.10 20.55 21.22
N ALA A 379 -8.62 21.18 20.15
CA ALA A 379 -10.04 21.32 19.85
C ALA A 379 -10.43 20.54 18.59
N PHE A 380 -11.64 20.00 18.62
CA PHE A 380 -12.27 19.42 17.43
C PHE A 380 -12.75 20.54 16.52
N VAL A 381 -12.22 20.58 15.31
CA VAL A 381 -12.54 21.62 14.32
C VAL A 381 -13.62 21.17 13.35
N GLY A 382 -13.56 19.91 12.93
CA GLY A 382 -14.48 19.38 11.92
C GLY A 382 -14.08 18.02 11.40
N ARG A 383 -14.82 17.57 10.39
CA ARG A 383 -14.56 16.32 9.68
C ARG A 383 -14.28 16.54 8.21
N ARG A 384 -13.34 15.77 7.67
CA ARG A 384 -12.99 15.71 6.26
C ARG A 384 -13.71 14.53 5.58
N ASN A 385 -13.92 14.63 4.27
CA ASN A 385 -14.30 13.46 3.48
C ASN A 385 -13.23 12.35 3.58
N PRO A 386 -13.57 11.15 4.09
CA PRO A 386 -12.59 10.07 4.28
C PRO A 386 -11.94 9.59 2.98
N TRP A 387 -12.61 9.75 1.84
CA TRP A 387 -12.12 9.24 0.56
C TRP A 387 -10.85 9.93 0.07
N ALA A 388 -10.67 11.23 0.35
CA ALA A 388 -9.47 11.94 -0.06
C ALA A 388 -8.21 11.32 0.57
N ARG A 389 -8.24 11.05 1.89
CA ARG A 389 -7.12 10.41 2.59
C ARG A 389 -7.02 8.92 2.32
N ARG A 390 -8.15 8.22 2.12
CA ARG A 390 -8.13 6.78 1.78
C ARG A 390 -7.56 6.48 0.39
N LEU A 391 -7.71 7.39 -0.57
CA LEU A 391 -7.19 7.21 -1.92
C LEU A 391 -5.80 7.82 -2.09
N LEU A 392 -5.63 9.08 -1.67
CA LEU A 392 -4.41 9.86 -1.94
C LEU A 392 -3.41 9.85 -0.77
N GLY A 393 -3.84 9.55 0.46
CA GLY A 393 -3.00 9.53 1.65
C GLY A 393 -2.27 10.86 1.88
N LEU A 394 -0.93 10.83 1.85
CA LEU A 394 -0.04 11.98 1.95
C LEU A 394 -0.21 13.00 0.81
N LEU A 395 -0.67 12.55 -0.36
CA LEU A 395 -0.90 13.44 -1.51
C LEU A 395 -2.19 14.25 -1.38
N ALA A 396 -3.06 13.95 -0.40
CA ALA A 396 -4.26 14.73 -0.19
C ALA A 396 -3.87 16.13 0.32
N PRO A 397 -4.40 17.22 -0.29
CA PRO A 397 -4.07 18.57 0.13
C PRO A 397 -4.46 18.80 1.58
N PRO A 398 -3.76 19.65 2.34
CA PRO A 398 -4.15 19.99 3.70
C PRO A 398 -5.55 20.64 3.71
N MET A 399 -6.29 20.45 4.80
CA MET A 399 -7.59 21.08 4.97
C MET A 399 -7.41 22.61 5.10
N LYS A 400 -8.07 23.36 4.22
CA LYS A 400 -8.23 24.81 4.39
C LYS A 400 -9.55 25.01 5.14
N LEU A 401 -9.49 25.70 6.28
CA LEU A 401 -10.70 26.24 6.89
C LEU A 401 -10.94 27.58 6.23
N ASP A 402 -11.95 27.64 5.37
CA ASP A 402 -12.44 28.92 4.88
C ASP A 402 -13.17 29.58 6.07
N ALA A 403 -12.71 30.78 6.45
CA ALA A 403 -13.24 31.55 7.57
C ALA A 403 -14.66 32.07 7.30
#